data_AF-A0A847LGG5-F1
#
_entry.id   AF-A0A847LGG5-F1
#
_cell.length_a   1.000
_cell.length_b   1.000
_cell.length_c   1.000
_cell.angle_alpha   90.00
_cell.angle_beta   90.00
_cell.angle_gamma   90.00
#
_symmetry.space_group_name_H-M   'P 1'
#
loop_
_entity.id
_entity.type
_entity.pdbx_description
1 polymer ?
#
loop_
_entity_poly.entity_id
_entity_poly.type
_entity_poly.pdbx_seq_one_letter_code
_entity_poly.pdbx_strand_id
1 'polypeptide(L)'
;MSGGPAGNDPAMLPSPPPPGEAAGGMAASPVTTGPAGNGRPWDLPVRVVAAWALAFGGVLVLRPGLPELPRAAAYFLSAAAVILLGFAWVAAFSRLALHRTTYMALGAVGLVLVVLTAQPLAQRTRAIEKAAAITTETVLLTAALGLVAGGDGVVVTRNLLHGAISDFLEECFGESAVRIFLLCLSQLLLATGIGLWIGAGVDEKSHLIPIALVATLADAWSVSQGATALIIRSSQIHFFLLRFPLVSGASAAIPFLIGLTDFLFFGIYFQAAVRFDLGLRKNILLLGAGFLITVGLALFVGVGLPVLPCISVLFVAGNWRQLSLSREDRRTVLLFLAAIGLAFWIFSQLAHHFG
;
A
#
# COMPACT_ATOMS: atom_id res chain seq x y z
N MET A 1 -17.63 92.30 -13.37
CA MET A 1 -17.59 90.93 -13.90
C MET A 1 -16.44 90.21 -13.22
N SER A 2 -16.71 89.49 -12.12
CA SER A 2 -15.70 88.75 -11.35
C SER A 2 -16.13 87.29 -11.26
N GLY A 3 -15.37 86.41 -11.93
CA GLY A 3 -15.55 84.97 -11.87
C GLY A 3 -14.97 84.39 -10.58
N GLY A 4 -15.76 83.57 -9.89
CA GLY A 4 -15.34 82.76 -8.74
C GLY A 4 -14.91 81.35 -9.19
N PRO A 5 -13.98 80.69 -8.47
CA PRO A 5 -13.42 79.41 -8.87
C PRO A 5 -14.36 78.24 -8.51
N ALA A 6 -14.33 77.22 -9.38
CA ALA A 6 -15.06 75.97 -9.25
C ALA A 6 -14.59 75.16 -8.03
N GLY A 7 -15.55 74.65 -7.26
CA GLY A 7 -15.32 73.77 -6.12
C GLY A 7 -14.89 72.37 -6.57
N ASN A 8 -13.90 71.83 -5.87
CA ASN A 8 -13.53 70.42 -5.92
C ASN A 8 -14.52 69.61 -5.08
N ASP A 9 -15.26 68.71 -5.73
CA ASP A 9 -16.04 67.68 -5.04
C ASP A 9 -15.09 66.63 -4.44
N PRO A 10 -15.19 66.32 -3.14
CA PRO A 10 -14.39 65.27 -2.53
C PRO A 10 -14.88 63.90 -3.00
N ALA A 11 -13.96 63.11 -3.55
CA ALA A 11 -14.19 61.72 -3.92
C ALA A 11 -14.70 60.93 -2.71
N MET A 12 -15.94 60.43 -2.81
CA MET A 12 -16.50 59.47 -1.85
C MET A 12 -15.62 58.22 -1.84
N LEU A 13 -14.93 58.00 -0.73
CA LEU A 13 -14.29 56.73 -0.44
C LEU A 13 -15.37 55.64 -0.30
N PRO A 14 -15.17 54.45 -0.90
CA PRO A 14 -16.11 53.34 -0.76
C PRO A 14 -16.23 52.94 0.72
N SER A 15 -17.47 52.84 1.18
CA SER A 15 -17.82 52.41 2.53
C SER A 15 -17.25 51.01 2.82
N PRO A 16 -16.72 50.77 4.03
CA PRO A 16 -16.18 49.47 4.41
C PRO A 16 -17.29 48.41 4.35
N PRO A 17 -16.97 47.17 3.94
CA PRO A 17 -17.93 46.08 3.88
C PRO A 17 -18.49 45.79 5.28
N PRO A 18 -19.77 45.40 5.38
CA PRO A 18 -20.42 45.12 6.66
C PRO A 18 -19.70 43.98 7.40
N PRO A 19 -19.50 44.10 8.73
CA PRO A 19 -18.94 43.04 9.56
C PRO A 19 -20.00 41.95 9.76
N GLY A 20 -20.07 40.99 8.85
CA GLY A 20 -21.13 39.98 8.97
C GLY A 20 -21.21 38.96 7.84
N GLU A 21 -20.09 38.40 7.40
CA GLU A 21 -20.09 37.14 6.63
C GLU A 21 -18.70 36.50 6.69
N ALA A 22 -18.18 36.36 7.91
CA ALA A 22 -17.04 35.49 8.15
C ALA A 22 -17.50 34.06 7.89
N ALA A 23 -17.02 33.49 6.78
CA ALA A 23 -16.88 32.07 6.47
C ALA A 23 -17.76 31.15 7.33
N GLY A 24 -18.86 30.67 6.74
CA GLY A 24 -19.61 29.52 7.23
C GLY A 24 -18.73 28.27 7.22
N GLY A 25 -17.80 28.19 8.16
CA GLY A 25 -17.13 26.96 8.52
C GLY A 25 -18.22 26.05 9.06
N MET A 26 -18.63 25.07 8.25
CA MET A 26 -19.43 23.94 8.72
C MET A 26 -18.70 23.34 9.91
N ALA A 27 -19.14 23.71 11.12
CA ALA A 27 -18.72 23.09 12.35
C ALA A 27 -19.09 21.61 12.20
N ALA A 28 -18.10 20.78 11.93
CA ALA A 28 -18.27 19.34 11.84
C ALA A 28 -18.96 18.90 13.14
N SER A 29 -20.19 18.41 13.02
CA SER A 29 -20.97 17.95 14.16
C SER A 29 -20.09 17.05 15.02
N PRO A 30 -19.97 17.32 16.34
CA PRO A 30 -19.11 16.53 17.21
C PRO A 30 -19.53 15.07 17.10
N VAL A 31 -18.60 14.23 16.65
CA VAL A 31 -18.77 12.78 16.59
C VAL A 31 -19.21 12.35 17.99
N THR A 32 -20.46 11.89 18.11
CA THR A 32 -21.02 11.38 19.35
C THR A 32 -20.28 10.10 19.69
N THR A 33 -19.19 10.23 20.45
CA THR A 33 -18.48 9.11 21.02
C THR A 33 -19.47 8.37 21.91
N GLY A 34 -19.86 7.15 21.53
CA GLY A 34 -20.61 6.25 22.40
C GLY A 34 -19.92 6.11 23.77
N PRO A 35 -20.65 5.65 24.80
CA PRO A 35 -20.16 5.63 26.18
C PRO A 35 -18.76 5.02 26.23
N ALA A 36 -17.79 5.84 26.62
CA ALA A 36 -16.40 5.45 26.73
C ALA A 36 -16.32 4.26 27.69
N GLY A 37 -16.15 3.06 27.14
CA GLY A 37 -15.82 1.91 27.96
C GLY A 37 -14.54 2.22 28.72
N ASN A 38 -14.48 1.88 30.02
CA ASN A 38 -13.36 2.17 30.93
C ASN A 38 -11.99 1.57 30.53
N GLY A 39 -11.81 1.07 29.30
CA GLY A 39 -10.54 0.58 28.78
C GLY A 39 -9.61 1.74 28.38
N ARG A 40 -8.29 1.52 28.47
CA ARG A 40 -7.33 2.50 27.98
C ARG A 40 -7.42 2.52 26.44
N PRO A 41 -7.36 3.68 25.78
CA PRO A 41 -7.51 3.77 24.32
C PRO A 41 -6.52 2.87 23.56
N TRP A 42 -5.35 2.62 24.13
CA TRP A 42 -4.27 1.81 23.56
C TRP A 42 -4.41 0.29 23.76
N ASP A 43 -5.40 -0.18 24.52
CA ASP A 43 -5.53 -1.61 24.82
C ASP A 43 -5.76 -2.44 23.55
N LEU A 44 -6.51 -1.90 22.58
CA LEU A 44 -6.81 -2.60 21.33
C LEU A 44 -5.60 -2.71 20.40
N PRO A 45 -4.87 -1.63 20.06
CA PRO A 45 -3.60 -1.73 19.33
C PRO A 45 -2.62 -2.72 19.96
N VAL A 46 -2.45 -2.70 21.29
CA VAL A 46 -1.54 -3.63 22.00
C VAL A 46 -1.97 -5.08 21.81
N ARG A 47 -3.27 -5.39 21.92
CA ARG A 47 -3.79 -6.74 21.67
C ARG A 47 -3.56 -7.19 20.23
N VAL A 48 -3.69 -6.27 19.26
CA VAL A 48 -3.44 -6.60 17.85
C VAL A 48 -1.96 -6.83 17.57
N VAL A 49 -1.05 -6.04 18.17
CA VAL A 49 0.40 -6.31 18.12
C VAL A 49 0.71 -7.69 18.70
N ALA A 50 0.12 -8.03 19.84
CA ALA A 50 0.28 -9.35 20.45
C ALA A 50 -0.27 -10.47 19.55
N ALA A 51 -1.43 -10.28 18.91
CA ALA A 51 -2.00 -11.23 17.96
C ALA A 51 -1.07 -11.43 16.75
N TRP A 52 -0.47 -10.36 16.22
CA TRP A 52 0.55 -10.42 15.17
C TRP A 52 1.77 -11.23 15.61
N ALA A 53 2.30 -10.96 16.80
CA ALA A 53 3.46 -11.67 17.35
C ALA A 53 3.15 -13.17 17.56
N LEU A 54 1.98 -13.49 18.11
CA LEU A 54 1.54 -14.87 18.32
C LEU A 54 1.30 -15.61 17.01
N ALA A 55 0.69 -14.98 16.02
CA ALA A 55 0.47 -15.61 14.71
C ALA A 55 1.80 -15.84 13.98
N PHE A 56 2.65 -14.82 13.91
CA PHE A 56 3.94 -14.90 13.21
C PHE A 56 4.89 -15.89 13.92
N GLY A 57 5.09 -15.72 15.23
CA GLY A 57 5.94 -16.60 16.02
C GLY A 57 5.37 -18.01 16.17
N GLY A 58 4.05 -18.13 16.30
CA GLY A 58 3.35 -19.41 16.40
C GLY A 58 3.54 -20.26 15.15
N VAL A 59 3.41 -19.69 13.95
CA VAL A 59 3.69 -20.44 12.71
C VAL A 59 5.14 -20.89 12.64
N LEU A 60 6.10 -20.05 13.05
CA LEU A 60 7.52 -20.42 13.06
C LEU A 60 7.84 -21.55 14.04
N VAL A 61 7.28 -21.49 15.26
CA VAL A 61 7.51 -22.49 16.31
C VAL A 61 6.80 -23.80 16.00
N LEU A 62 5.56 -23.74 15.52
CA LEU A 62 4.74 -24.92 15.25
C LEU A 62 5.05 -25.56 13.89
N ARG A 63 5.85 -24.90 13.04
CA ARG A 63 6.19 -25.35 11.68
C ARG A 63 6.52 -26.84 11.58
N PRO A 64 7.41 -27.41 12.42
CA PRO A 64 7.79 -28.82 12.29
C PRO A 64 6.63 -29.81 12.50
N GLY A 65 5.54 -29.38 13.15
CA GLY A 65 4.34 -30.18 13.38
C GLY A 65 3.16 -29.83 12.47
N LEU A 66 3.30 -28.85 11.57
CA LEU A 66 2.25 -28.52 10.61
C LEU A 66 2.21 -29.54 9.47
N PRO A 67 1.02 -29.85 8.93
CA PRO A 67 0.93 -30.68 7.73
C PRO A 67 1.59 -29.98 6.54
N GLU A 68 2.18 -30.76 5.64
CA GLU A 68 2.64 -30.26 4.35
C GLU A 68 1.43 -29.96 3.48
N LEU A 69 1.14 -28.68 3.28
CA LEU A 69 0.06 -28.23 2.40
C LEU A 69 0.58 -27.99 0.98
N PRO A 70 -0.28 -28.17 -0.05
CA PRO A 70 0.02 -27.70 -1.40
C PRO A 70 0.43 -26.22 -1.36
N ARG A 71 1.45 -25.85 -2.15
CA ARG A 71 2.02 -24.49 -2.13
C ARG A 71 0.95 -23.41 -2.26
N ALA A 72 0.03 -23.52 -3.22
CA ALA A 72 -1.05 -22.56 -3.41
C ALA A 72 -1.94 -22.40 -2.14
N ALA A 73 -2.27 -23.50 -1.46
CA ALA A 73 -3.06 -23.46 -0.23
C ALA A 73 -2.29 -22.78 0.92
N ALA A 74 -1.00 -23.10 1.08
CA ALA A 74 -0.15 -22.46 2.09
C ALA A 74 -0.04 -20.94 1.87
N TYR A 75 0.17 -20.50 0.62
CA TYR A 75 0.20 -19.09 0.26
C TYR A 75 -1.14 -18.40 0.53
N PHE A 76 -2.26 -19.02 0.12
CA PHE A 76 -3.60 -18.47 0.35
C PHE A 76 -3.89 -18.29 1.84
N LEU A 77 -3.66 -19.31 2.66
CA LEU A 77 -3.92 -19.26 4.10
C LEU A 77 -3.04 -18.20 4.80
N SER A 78 -1.77 -18.11 4.41
CA SER A 78 -0.84 -17.13 4.97
C SER A 78 -1.22 -15.71 4.58
N ALA A 79 -1.58 -15.49 3.31
CA ALA A 79 -2.07 -14.21 2.82
C ALA A 79 -3.38 -13.81 3.53
N ALA A 80 -4.33 -14.74 3.67
CA ALA A 80 -5.57 -14.51 4.39
C ALA A 80 -5.32 -14.11 5.86
N ALA A 81 -4.39 -14.78 6.55
CA ALA A 81 -3.98 -14.42 7.91
C ALA A 81 -3.42 -12.99 7.97
N VAL A 82 -2.51 -12.63 7.05
CA VAL A 82 -1.94 -11.28 6.94
C VAL A 82 -3.01 -10.22 6.69
N ILE A 83 -3.97 -10.50 5.79
CA ILE A 83 -5.10 -9.60 5.50
C ILE A 83 -5.91 -9.35 6.75
N LEU A 84 -6.34 -10.41 7.44
CA LEU A 84 -7.18 -10.31 8.63
C LEU A 84 -6.47 -9.56 9.76
N LEU A 85 -5.19 -9.87 10.00
CA LEU A 85 -4.38 -9.22 11.02
C LEU A 85 -4.08 -7.75 10.67
N GLY A 86 -3.85 -7.45 9.39
CA GLY A 86 -3.67 -6.08 8.90
C GLY A 86 -4.95 -5.26 8.97
N PHE A 87 -6.10 -5.87 8.73
CA PHE A 87 -7.41 -5.23 8.90
C PHE A 87 -7.69 -4.92 10.38
N ALA A 88 -7.42 -5.89 11.26
CA ALA A 88 -7.52 -5.69 12.70
C ALA A 88 -6.59 -4.56 13.17
N TRP A 89 -5.40 -4.44 12.58
CA TRP A 89 -4.44 -3.37 12.85
C TRP A 89 -5.00 -2.00 12.48
N VAL A 90 -5.40 -1.81 11.23
CA VAL A 90 -5.98 -0.54 10.75
C VAL A 90 -7.25 -0.18 11.55
N ALA A 91 -8.11 -1.15 11.82
CA ALA A 91 -9.31 -0.95 12.64
C ALA A 91 -8.99 -0.53 14.08
N ALA A 92 -7.94 -1.09 14.69
CA ALA A 92 -7.49 -0.72 16.02
C ALA A 92 -7.01 0.73 16.09
N PHE A 93 -6.20 1.16 15.12
CA PHE A 93 -5.70 2.54 15.05
C PHE A 93 -6.79 3.55 14.70
N SER A 94 -7.72 3.22 13.79
CA SER A 94 -8.85 4.10 13.46
C SER A 94 -9.74 4.38 14.68
N ARG A 95 -9.93 3.39 15.56
CA ARG A 95 -10.70 3.53 16.81
C ARG A 95 -10.06 4.46 17.85
N LEU A 96 -8.78 4.78 17.71
CA LEU A 96 -8.14 5.78 18.56
C LEU A 96 -8.67 7.19 18.28
N ALA A 97 -9.35 7.41 17.14
CA ALA A 97 -9.93 8.69 16.74
C ALA A 97 -8.93 9.85 16.86
N LEU A 98 -7.66 9.60 16.50
CA LEU A 98 -6.60 10.58 16.62
C LEU A 98 -6.81 11.76 15.66
N HIS A 99 -6.23 12.91 15.99
CA HIS A 99 -6.22 14.04 15.10
C HIS A 99 -5.45 13.72 13.81
N ARG A 100 -5.82 14.36 12.69
CA ARG A 100 -5.22 14.14 11.37
C ARG A 100 -3.70 14.27 11.38
N THR A 101 -3.16 15.28 12.07
CA THR A 101 -1.70 15.48 12.20
C THR A 101 -1.00 14.34 12.96
N THR A 102 -1.68 13.70 13.91
CA THR A 102 -1.15 12.54 14.64
C THR A 102 -1.03 11.32 13.73
N TYR A 103 -2.01 11.05 12.88
CA TYR A 103 -1.91 9.98 11.88
C TYR A 103 -0.75 10.22 10.89
N MET A 104 -0.56 11.46 10.45
CA MET A 104 0.59 11.85 9.62
C MET A 104 1.92 11.58 10.34
N ALA A 105 2.02 11.95 11.62
CA ALA A 105 3.20 11.68 12.44
C ALA A 105 3.46 10.17 12.60
N LEU A 106 2.41 9.37 12.83
CA LEU A 106 2.52 7.91 12.86
C LEU A 106 3.02 7.35 11.53
N GLY A 107 2.53 7.87 10.41
CA GLY A 107 3.01 7.52 9.07
C GLY A 107 4.50 7.85 8.89
N ALA A 108 4.94 9.03 9.30
CA ALA A 108 6.34 9.44 9.24
C ALA A 108 7.25 8.57 10.12
N VAL A 109 6.82 8.24 11.34
CA VAL A 109 7.53 7.28 12.21
C VAL A 109 7.61 5.90 11.54
N GLY A 110 6.49 5.42 10.98
CA GLY A 110 6.45 4.18 10.21
C GLY A 110 7.44 4.18 9.06
N LEU A 111 7.54 5.27 8.30
CA LEU A 111 8.51 5.42 7.19
C LEU A 111 9.96 5.27 7.67
N VAL A 112 10.34 5.98 8.73
CA VAL A 112 11.68 5.88 9.31
C VAL A 112 11.99 4.45 9.74
N LEU A 113 11.04 3.79 10.43
CA LEU A 113 11.21 2.41 10.87
C LEU A 113 11.30 1.42 9.70
N VAL A 114 10.51 1.62 8.62
CA VAL A 114 10.62 0.82 7.39
C VAL A 114 12.02 0.96 6.79
N VAL A 115 12.55 2.17 6.67
CA VAL A 115 13.92 2.37 6.14
C VAL A 115 14.95 1.64 7.00
N LEU A 116 14.90 1.82 8.32
CA LEU A 116 15.85 1.19 9.25
C LEU A 116 15.78 -0.35 9.23
N THR A 117 14.60 -0.93 9.08
CA THR A 117 14.40 -2.39 9.10
C THR A 117 14.58 -3.06 7.74
N ALA A 118 14.18 -2.40 6.65
CA ALA A 118 14.31 -2.90 5.28
C ALA A 118 15.74 -2.76 4.73
N GLN A 119 16.45 -1.69 5.07
CA GLN A 119 17.77 -1.40 4.49
C GLN A 119 18.79 -2.54 4.68
N PRO A 120 18.93 -3.17 5.86
CA PRO A 120 19.83 -4.31 6.02
C PRO A 120 19.43 -5.54 5.17
N LEU A 121 18.12 -5.77 5.00
CA LEU A 121 17.62 -6.87 4.17
C LEU A 121 17.88 -6.59 2.68
N ALA A 122 17.66 -5.35 2.25
CA ALA A 122 17.96 -4.89 0.90
C ALA A 122 19.47 -4.94 0.59
N GLN A 123 20.33 -4.52 1.53
CA GLN A 123 21.79 -4.60 1.39
C GLN A 123 22.26 -6.05 1.27
N ARG A 124 21.69 -6.97 2.06
CA ARG A 124 21.96 -8.40 1.93
C ARG A 124 21.58 -8.91 0.54
N THR A 125 20.35 -8.64 0.08
CA THR A 125 19.92 -9.07 -1.27
C THR A 125 20.86 -8.53 -2.35
N ARG A 126 21.26 -7.25 -2.29
CA ARG A 126 22.25 -6.68 -3.24
C ARG A 126 23.61 -7.38 -3.17
N ALA A 127 24.07 -7.74 -1.98
CA ALA A 127 25.35 -8.43 -1.82
C ALA A 127 25.31 -9.83 -2.45
N ILE A 128 24.19 -10.55 -2.28
CA ILE A 128 23.95 -11.86 -2.90
C ILE A 128 23.87 -11.73 -4.42
N GLU A 129 23.06 -10.79 -4.93
CA GLU A 129 22.93 -10.49 -6.36
C GLU A 129 24.29 -10.17 -6.98
N LYS A 130 25.10 -9.34 -6.31
CA LYS A 130 26.45 -8.98 -6.77
C LYS A 130 27.40 -10.18 -6.78
N ALA A 131 27.35 -11.02 -5.74
CA ALA A 131 28.18 -12.23 -5.67
C ALA A 131 27.81 -13.22 -6.79
N ALA A 132 26.51 -13.47 -6.99
CA ALA A 132 26.02 -14.31 -8.06
C ALA A 132 26.35 -13.72 -9.45
N ALA A 133 26.31 -12.39 -9.61
CA ALA A 133 26.69 -11.70 -10.84
C ALA A 133 28.17 -11.94 -11.20
N ILE A 134 29.10 -11.84 -10.24
CA ILE A 134 30.52 -12.09 -10.47
C ILE A 134 30.73 -13.50 -11.05
N THR A 135 30.10 -14.51 -10.46
CA THR A 135 30.24 -15.88 -10.96
C THR A 135 29.63 -16.04 -12.35
N THR A 136 28.51 -15.39 -12.64
CA THR A 136 27.94 -15.40 -14.00
C THR A 136 28.82 -14.70 -15.04
N GLU A 137 29.50 -13.61 -14.68
CA GLU A 137 30.44 -12.92 -15.57
C GLU A 137 31.63 -13.81 -15.92
N THR A 138 32.12 -14.63 -14.98
CA THR A 138 33.18 -15.60 -15.30
C THR A 138 32.76 -16.64 -16.33
N VAL A 139 31.50 -17.10 -16.32
CA VAL A 139 30.97 -18.00 -17.35
C VAL A 139 30.93 -17.33 -18.71
N LEU A 140 30.46 -16.08 -18.76
CA LEU A 140 30.41 -15.30 -20.01
C LEU A 140 31.80 -15.03 -20.56
N LEU A 141 32.77 -14.69 -19.70
CA LEU A 141 34.17 -14.50 -20.10
C LEU A 141 34.77 -15.80 -20.63
N THR A 142 34.54 -16.93 -19.96
CA THR A 142 35.03 -18.24 -20.37
C THR A 142 34.47 -18.64 -21.74
N ALA A 143 33.18 -18.39 -21.99
CA ALA A 143 32.57 -18.59 -23.29
C ALA A 143 33.13 -17.65 -24.37
N ALA A 144 33.34 -16.37 -24.03
CA ALA A 144 33.94 -15.38 -24.96
C ALA A 144 35.39 -15.73 -25.35
N LEU A 145 36.13 -16.41 -24.47
CA LEU A 145 37.47 -16.93 -24.75
C LEU A 145 37.46 -18.24 -25.56
N GLY A 146 36.28 -18.74 -25.97
CA GLY A 146 36.15 -19.98 -26.73
C GLY A 146 36.43 -21.26 -25.94
N LEU A 147 36.51 -21.16 -24.60
CA LEU A 147 36.78 -22.29 -23.71
C LEU A 147 35.52 -23.13 -23.45
N VAL A 148 34.34 -22.61 -23.78
CA VAL A 148 33.05 -23.31 -23.73
C VAL A 148 32.30 -23.01 -25.03
N ALA A 149 31.56 -23.98 -25.55
CA ALA A 149 30.76 -23.81 -26.76
C ALA A 149 29.78 -22.63 -26.61
N GLY A 150 29.91 -21.64 -27.50
CA GLY A 150 29.02 -20.48 -27.55
C GLY A 150 27.60 -20.85 -28.00
N GLY A 151 26.62 -20.00 -27.66
CA GLY A 151 25.21 -20.12 -28.07
C GLY A 151 24.22 -19.90 -26.93
N ASP A 152 22.93 -20.15 -27.19
CA ASP A 152 21.84 -19.97 -26.22
C ASP A 152 22.06 -20.77 -24.92
N GLY A 153 22.77 -21.89 -25.01
CA GLY A 153 23.16 -22.70 -23.85
C GLY A 153 23.99 -21.94 -22.81
N VAL A 154 24.78 -20.94 -23.22
CA VAL A 154 25.56 -20.11 -22.30
C VAL A 154 24.64 -19.25 -21.43
N VAL A 155 23.61 -18.65 -22.03
CA VAL A 155 22.63 -17.81 -21.30
C VAL A 155 21.79 -18.65 -20.34
N VAL A 156 21.35 -19.83 -20.77
CA VAL A 156 20.61 -20.78 -19.92
C VAL A 156 21.49 -21.22 -18.74
N THR A 157 22.74 -21.64 -19.01
CA THR A 157 23.70 -22.07 -17.98
C THR A 157 24.00 -20.94 -16.99
N ARG A 158 24.20 -19.72 -17.51
CA ARG A 158 24.39 -18.51 -16.69
C ARG A 158 23.22 -18.32 -15.72
N ASN A 159 21.98 -18.39 -16.20
CA ASN A 159 20.80 -18.18 -15.38
C ASN A 159 20.62 -19.27 -14.32
N LEU A 160 20.87 -20.53 -14.68
CA LEU A 160 20.82 -21.66 -13.73
C LEU A 160 21.88 -21.50 -12.63
N LEU A 161 23.12 -21.14 -13.02
CA LEU A 161 24.21 -20.92 -12.07
C LEU A 161 23.94 -19.73 -11.16
N HIS A 162 23.41 -18.63 -11.72
CA HIS A 162 23.00 -17.47 -10.94
C HIS A 162 21.99 -17.85 -9.85
N GLY A 163 20.93 -18.58 -10.25
CA GLY A 163 19.90 -19.05 -9.33
C GLY A 163 20.49 -19.95 -8.24
N ALA A 164 21.25 -20.98 -8.62
CA ALA A 164 21.85 -21.91 -7.68
C ALA A 164 22.78 -21.23 -6.65
N ILE A 165 23.59 -20.26 -7.09
CA ILE A 165 24.48 -19.49 -6.18
C ILE A 165 23.66 -18.56 -5.30
N SER A 166 22.65 -17.89 -5.85
CA SER A 166 21.76 -17.04 -5.07
C SER A 166 21.07 -17.85 -3.96
N ASP A 167 20.49 -18.99 -4.32
CA ASP A 167 19.80 -19.90 -3.37
C ASP A 167 20.77 -20.38 -2.29
N PHE A 168 21.98 -20.83 -2.66
CA PHE A 168 23.01 -21.25 -1.72
C PHE A 168 23.42 -20.13 -0.75
N LEU A 169 23.65 -18.92 -1.26
CA LEU A 169 24.00 -17.77 -0.44
C LEU A 169 22.83 -17.37 0.47
N GLU A 170 21.59 -17.50 -0.01
CA GLU A 170 20.41 -17.22 0.80
C GLU A 170 20.28 -18.16 1.99
N GLU A 171 20.58 -19.44 1.80
CA GLU A 171 20.64 -20.46 2.85
C GLU A 171 21.78 -20.19 3.85
N CYS A 172 22.97 -19.86 3.35
CA CYS A 172 24.14 -19.57 4.20
C CYS A 172 23.95 -18.31 5.05
N PHE A 173 23.28 -17.29 4.50
CA PHE A 173 23.02 -16.02 5.16
C PHE A 173 21.54 -15.87 5.48
N GLY A 174 20.99 -16.74 6.33
CA GLY A 174 19.57 -16.69 6.69
C GLY A 174 19.10 -15.31 7.18
N GLU A 175 17.86 -14.95 6.83
CA GLU A 175 17.27 -13.69 7.27
C GLU A 175 16.75 -13.79 8.71
N SER A 176 16.89 -12.71 9.47
CA SER A 176 16.33 -12.63 10.82
C SER A 176 14.81 -12.53 10.77
N ALA A 177 14.12 -13.58 11.24
CA ALA A 177 12.66 -13.59 11.37
C ALA A 177 12.13 -12.42 12.21
N VAL A 178 12.86 -12.05 13.27
CA VAL A 178 12.51 -10.88 14.11
C VAL A 178 12.58 -9.58 13.30
N ARG A 179 13.60 -9.40 12.46
CA ARG A 179 13.70 -8.22 11.60
C ARG A 179 12.56 -8.17 10.59
N ILE A 180 12.21 -9.30 9.98
CA ILE A 180 11.07 -9.39 9.05
C ILE A 180 9.76 -9.04 9.76
N PHE A 181 9.56 -9.54 10.97
CA PHE A 181 8.40 -9.20 11.81
C PHE A 181 8.33 -7.69 12.10
N LEU A 182 9.44 -7.10 12.56
CA LEU A 182 9.51 -5.65 12.84
C LEU A 182 9.28 -4.81 11.58
N LEU A 183 9.80 -5.25 10.44
CA LEU A 183 9.54 -4.61 9.15
C LEU A 183 8.05 -4.63 8.82
N CYS A 184 7.37 -5.76 8.98
CA CYS A 184 5.93 -5.85 8.71
C CYS A 184 5.11 -4.91 9.60
N LEU A 185 5.42 -4.84 10.90
CA LEU A 185 4.75 -3.89 11.79
C LEU A 185 5.03 -2.43 11.39
N SER A 186 6.25 -2.13 10.96
CA SER A 186 6.64 -0.79 10.49
C SER A 186 5.91 -0.40 9.21
N GLN A 187 5.80 -1.33 8.25
CA GLN A 187 5.07 -1.15 7.00
C GLN A 187 3.57 -0.95 7.25
N LEU A 188 2.99 -1.73 8.16
CA LEU A 188 1.60 -1.54 8.58
C LEU A 188 1.38 -0.22 9.30
N LEU A 189 2.30 0.22 10.15
CA LEU A 189 2.24 1.52 10.80
C LEU A 189 2.29 2.65 9.76
N LEU A 190 3.19 2.56 8.78
CA LEU A 190 3.28 3.49 7.66
C LEU A 190 1.97 3.55 6.86
N ALA A 191 1.52 2.39 6.35
CA ALA A 191 0.31 2.27 5.54
C ALA A 191 -0.93 2.77 6.30
N THR A 192 -1.06 2.42 7.58
CA THR A 192 -2.17 2.84 8.44
C THR A 192 -2.12 4.34 8.73
N GLY A 193 -0.95 4.87 9.12
CA GLY A 193 -0.79 6.29 9.41
C GLY A 193 -1.14 7.16 8.20
N ILE A 194 -0.58 6.85 7.03
CA ILE A 194 -0.86 7.59 5.80
C ILE A 194 -2.30 7.35 5.31
N GLY A 195 -2.77 6.11 5.31
CA GLY A 195 -4.12 5.76 4.86
C GLY A 195 -5.22 6.43 5.68
N LEU A 196 -5.10 6.39 7.02
CA LEU A 196 -6.03 7.07 7.92
C LEU A 196 -5.91 8.60 7.82
N TRP A 197 -4.71 9.15 7.61
CA TRP A 197 -4.50 10.58 7.39
C TRP A 197 -5.20 11.08 6.12
N ILE A 198 -5.06 10.36 5.01
CA ILE A 198 -5.73 10.68 3.74
C ILE A 198 -7.25 10.49 3.90
N GLY A 199 -7.70 9.35 4.42
CA GLY A 199 -9.12 9.05 4.60
C GLY A 199 -9.84 10.04 5.52
N ALA A 200 -9.16 10.54 6.57
CA ALA A 200 -9.70 11.58 7.44
C ALA A 200 -9.80 12.96 6.75
N GLY A 201 -8.99 13.19 5.72
CA GLY A 201 -9.00 14.41 4.90
C GLY A 201 -9.96 14.38 3.72
N VAL A 202 -10.75 13.31 3.55
CA VAL A 202 -11.79 13.26 2.52
C VAL A 202 -12.99 14.07 2.99
N ASP A 203 -13.28 15.17 2.30
CA ASP A 203 -14.37 16.08 2.69
C ASP A 203 -15.74 15.55 2.31
N GLU A 204 -15.86 14.97 1.11
CA GLU A 204 -17.13 14.48 0.58
C GLU A 204 -17.08 13.00 0.21
N LYS A 205 -18.19 12.30 0.46
CA LYS A 205 -18.38 10.90 0.10
C LYS A 205 -18.25 10.64 -1.41
N SER A 206 -18.65 11.61 -2.24
CA SER A 206 -18.52 11.58 -3.72
C SER A 206 -17.06 11.42 -4.16
N HIS A 207 -16.09 11.98 -3.41
CA HIS A 207 -14.66 11.89 -3.72
C HIS A 207 -14.09 10.47 -3.60
N LEU A 208 -14.81 9.53 -2.99
CA LEU A 208 -14.35 8.14 -2.90
C LEU A 208 -14.34 7.43 -4.25
N ILE A 209 -15.19 7.85 -5.19
CA ILE A 209 -15.21 7.28 -6.56
C ILE A 209 -13.94 7.64 -7.34
N PRO A 210 -13.53 8.92 -7.48
CA PRO A 210 -12.27 9.24 -8.16
C PRO A 210 -11.06 8.63 -7.45
N ILE A 211 -11.02 8.62 -6.11
CA ILE A 211 -9.96 7.94 -5.36
C ILE A 211 -9.88 6.47 -5.76
N ALA A 212 -11.03 5.78 -5.84
CA ALA A 212 -11.10 4.37 -6.23
C ALA A 212 -10.66 4.10 -7.66
N LEU A 213 -11.01 4.98 -8.59
CA LEU A 213 -10.59 4.89 -9.98
C LEU A 213 -9.07 5.10 -10.11
N VAL A 214 -8.51 6.11 -9.44
CA VAL A 214 -7.06 6.35 -9.45
C VAL A 214 -6.31 5.19 -8.84
N ALA A 215 -6.77 4.65 -7.70
CA ALA A 215 -6.18 3.48 -7.07
C ALA A 215 -6.15 2.29 -8.03
N THR A 216 -7.29 2.01 -8.67
CA THR A 216 -7.45 0.93 -9.65
C THR A 216 -6.51 1.10 -10.84
N LEU A 217 -6.43 2.30 -11.41
CA LEU A 217 -5.60 2.58 -12.57
C LEU A 217 -4.11 2.50 -12.22
N ALA A 218 -3.69 3.09 -11.10
CA ALA A 218 -2.30 3.06 -10.66
C ALA A 218 -1.83 1.62 -10.40
N ASP A 219 -2.67 0.80 -9.75
CA ASP A 219 -2.35 -0.60 -9.48
C ASP A 219 -2.25 -1.43 -10.76
N ALA A 220 -3.26 -1.34 -11.63
CA ALA A 220 -3.27 -2.06 -12.91
C ALA A 220 -2.12 -1.63 -13.83
N TRP A 221 -1.77 -0.33 -13.84
CA TRP A 221 -0.63 0.19 -14.58
C TRP A 221 0.69 -0.33 -14.01
N SER A 222 0.86 -0.32 -12.69
CA SER A 222 2.08 -0.79 -12.04
C SER A 222 2.36 -2.27 -12.31
N VAL A 223 1.31 -3.10 -12.32
CA VAL A 223 1.41 -4.53 -12.64
C VAL A 223 1.65 -4.75 -14.13
N SER A 224 0.93 -4.04 -15.01
CA SER A 224 1.00 -4.28 -16.46
C SER A 224 2.30 -3.79 -17.12
N GLN A 225 2.86 -2.67 -16.68
CA GLN A 225 4.13 -2.15 -17.20
C GLN A 225 5.36 -2.87 -16.63
N GLY A 226 5.15 -3.92 -15.84
CA GLY A 226 6.24 -4.65 -15.21
C GLY A 226 7.01 -3.84 -14.17
N ALA A 227 6.54 -2.67 -13.74
CA ALA A 227 7.14 -1.94 -12.61
C ALA A 227 7.11 -2.81 -11.34
N THR A 228 6.01 -3.53 -11.13
CA THR A 228 5.91 -4.54 -10.08
C THR A 228 6.90 -5.69 -10.30
N ALA A 229 7.14 -6.12 -11.55
CA ALA A 229 8.13 -7.14 -11.86
C ALA A 229 9.58 -6.66 -11.62
N LEU A 230 9.89 -5.39 -11.93
CA LEU A 230 11.19 -4.77 -11.64
C LEU A 230 11.41 -4.61 -10.13
N ILE A 231 10.39 -4.17 -9.39
CA ILE A 231 10.44 -4.10 -7.93
C ILE A 231 10.64 -5.49 -7.34
N ILE A 232 9.87 -6.49 -7.80
CA ILE A 232 9.97 -7.88 -7.32
C ILE A 232 11.37 -8.46 -7.55
N ARG A 233 12.02 -8.10 -8.65
CA ARG A 233 13.38 -8.56 -9.00
C ARG A 233 14.49 -7.73 -8.39
N SER A 234 14.16 -6.76 -7.54
CA SER A 234 15.15 -5.87 -6.94
C SER A 234 15.12 -5.96 -5.42
N SER A 235 16.25 -5.61 -4.80
CA SER A 235 16.33 -5.34 -3.36
C SER A 235 15.30 -4.32 -2.82
N GLN A 236 14.59 -3.58 -3.67
CA GLN A 236 13.55 -2.64 -3.26
C GLN A 236 12.26 -3.34 -2.80
N ILE A 237 12.06 -4.61 -3.14
CA ILE A 237 10.90 -5.42 -2.74
C ILE A 237 10.64 -5.37 -1.22
N HIS A 238 11.70 -5.33 -0.40
CA HIS A 238 11.62 -5.26 1.06
C HIS A 238 10.95 -3.99 1.59
N PHE A 239 10.92 -2.90 0.81
CA PHE A 239 10.28 -1.66 1.23
C PHE A 239 8.76 -1.70 1.02
N PHE A 240 8.31 -2.42 -0.02
CA PHE A 240 6.94 -2.32 -0.52
C PHE A 240 6.07 -3.53 -0.25
N LEU A 241 6.63 -4.70 0.01
CA LEU A 241 5.85 -5.92 0.21
C LEU A 241 5.99 -6.43 1.65
N LEU A 242 4.86 -6.82 2.24
CA LEU A 242 4.79 -7.49 3.53
C LEU A 242 5.12 -8.97 3.37
N ARG A 243 5.73 -9.53 4.42
CA ARG A 243 6.20 -10.91 4.46
C ARG A 243 5.57 -11.64 5.64
N PHE A 244 5.23 -12.92 5.46
CA PHE A 244 4.68 -13.72 6.56
C PHE A 244 5.04 -15.20 6.40
N PRO A 245 5.32 -15.93 7.50
CA PRO A 245 5.67 -17.33 7.44
C PRO A 245 4.56 -18.15 6.79
N LEU A 246 4.93 -19.06 5.88
CA LEU A 246 3.94 -19.95 5.28
C LEU A 246 3.34 -20.87 6.33
N VAL A 247 2.00 -20.92 6.38
CA VAL A 247 1.24 -21.87 7.20
C VAL A 247 1.32 -23.26 6.54
N SER A 248 2.47 -23.91 6.65
CA SER A 248 2.76 -25.25 6.13
C SER A 248 4.00 -25.84 6.82
N GLY A 249 4.07 -27.16 6.93
CA GLY A 249 5.25 -27.87 7.45
C GLY A 249 6.50 -27.72 6.58
N ALA A 250 6.34 -27.40 5.29
CA ALA A 250 7.46 -27.25 4.37
C ALA A 250 8.41 -26.13 4.80
N SER A 251 9.70 -26.46 4.90
CA SER A 251 10.76 -25.47 5.09
C SER A 251 10.86 -24.59 3.85
N ALA A 252 10.61 -23.30 4.02
CA ALA A 252 10.66 -22.29 2.98
C ALA A 252 11.04 -20.95 3.61
N ALA A 253 11.74 -20.13 2.83
CA ALA A 253 11.94 -18.72 3.14
C ALA A 253 10.59 -18.04 3.40
N ILE A 254 10.59 -16.95 4.18
CA ILE A 254 9.37 -16.20 4.50
C ILE A 254 8.98 -15.37 3.26
N PRO A 255 7.95 -15.75 2.48
CA PRO A 255 7.68 -15.11 1.21
C PRO A 255 7.11 -13.70 1.36
N PHE A 256 7.24 -12.90 0.31
CA PHE A 256 6.46 -11.70 0.10
C PHE A 256 5.04 -12.09 -0.32
N LEU A 257 4.04 -11.48 0.29
CA LEU A 257 2.64 -11.87 0.10
C LEU A 257 1.77 -10.72 -0.42
N ILE A 258 1.87 -9.53 0.17
CA ILE A 258 0.89 -8.45 -0.05
C ILE A 258 1.59 -7.09 -0.09
N GLY A 259 1.11 -6.19 -0.93
CA GLY A 259 1.62 -4.84 -1.05
C GLY A 259 1.27 -3.96 0.14
N LEU A 260 2.22 -3.10 0.53
CA LEU A 260 2.01 -2.04 1.52
C LEU A 260 0.90 -1.09 1.08
N THR A 261 0.88 -0.75 -0.21
CA THR A 261 -0.12 0.12 -0.83
C THR A 261 -1.54 -0.42 -0.68
N ASP A 262 -1.70 -1.75 -0.68
CA ASP A 262 -3.01 -2.38 -0.52
C ASP A 262 -3.61 -2.06 0.87
N PHE A 263 -2.77 -2.09 1.92
CA PHE A 263 -3.19 -1.70 3.27
C PHE A 263 -3.37 -0.18 3.42
N LEU A 264 -2.63 0.62 2.67
CA LEU A 264 -2.80 2.08 2.64
C LEU A 264 -4.20 2.42 2.10
N PHE A 265 -4.58 1.86 0.95
CA PHE A 265 -5.91 2.10 0.37
C PHE A 265 -7.02 1.46 1.20
N PHE A 266 -6.79 0.30 1.81
CA PHE A 266 -7.70 -0.23 2.83
C PHE A 266 -7.92 0.80 3.95
N GLY A 267 -6.86 1.42 4.48
CA GLY A 267 -6.96 2.48 5.49
C GLY A 267 -7.78 3.68 5.03
N ILE A 268 -7.60 4.12 3.78
CA ILE A 268 -8.40 5.20 3.20
C ILE A 268 -9.89 4.83 3.18
N TYR A 269 -10.25 3.68 2.60
CA TYR A 269 -11.65 3.24 2.50
C TYR A 269 -12.27 2.97 3.86
N PHE A 270 -11.51 2.37 4.78
CA PHE A 270 -11.96 2.08 6.12
C PHE A 270 -12.28 3.37 6.89
N GLN A 271 -11.36 4.34 6.88
CA GLN A 271 -11.58 5.62 7.56
C GLN A 271 -12.72 6.41 6.94
N ALA A 272 -12.86 6.38 5.61
CA ALA A 272 -13.97 7.00 4.92
C ALA A 272 -15.31 6.34 5.30
N ALA A 273 -15.35 5.01 5.39
CA ALA A 273 -16.55 4.28 5.81
C ALA A 273 -16.98 4.64 7.24
N VAL A 274 -16.02 4.87 8.16
CA VAL A 274 -16.30 5.36 9.51
C VAL A 274 -16.80 6.81 9.46
N ARG A 275 -16.11 7.70 8.74
CA ARG A 275 -16.42 9.14 8.68
C ARG A 275 -17.79 9.44 8.08
N PHE A 276 -18.16 8.73 7.01
CA PHE A 276 -19.43 8.94 6.31
C PHE A 276 -20.52 7.97 6.72
N ASP A 277 -20.32 7.20 7.79
CA ASP A 277 -21.25 6.19 8.30
C ASP A 277 -21.78 5.23 7.21
N LEU A 278 -20.88 4.74 6.34
CA LEU A 278 -21.24 3.85 5.22
C LEU A 278 -21.56 2.41 5.67
N GLY A 279 -21.54 2.15 6.98
CA GLY A 279 -21.67 0.84 7.61
C GLY A 279 -20.32 0.11 7.70
N LEU A 280 -19.72 0.12 8.89
CA LEU A 280 -18.38 -0.42 9.13
C LEU A 280 -18.26 -1.92 8.81
N ARG A 281 -19.15 -2.75 9.37
CA ARG A 281 -19.11 -4.21 9.20
C ARG A 281 -19.23 -4.62 7.73
N LYS A 282 -20.16 -3.97 7.00
CA LYS A 282 -20.37 -4.18 5.57
C LYS A 282 -19.08 -3.91 4.79
N ASN A 283 -18.44 -2.77 5.05
CA ASN A 283 -17.23 -2.38 4.32
C ASN A 283 -16.02 -3.25 4.65
N ILE A 284 -15.87 -3.71 5.90
CA ILE A 284 -14.84 -4.72 6.24
C ILE A 284 -15.03 -5.99 5.41
N LEU A 285 -16.28 -6.48 5.29
CA LEU A 285 -16.58 -7.67 4.50
C LEU A 285 -16.33 -7.46 3.00
N LEU A 286 -16.77 -6.33 2.44
CA LEU A 286 -16.57 -6.02 1.01
C LEU A 286 -15.07 -5.90 0.66
N LEU A 287 -14.32 -5.15 1.46
CA LEU A 287 -12.89 -4.98 1.26
C LEU A 287 -12.14 -6.31 1.45
N GLY A 288 -12.50 -7.07 2.49
CA GLY A 288 -11.90 -8.39 2.76
C GLY A 288 -12.21 -9.41 1.66
N ALA A 289 -13.45 -9.43 1.17
CA ALA A 289 -13.84 -10.26 0.04
C ALA A 289 -13.03 -9.89 -1.22
N GLY A 290 -12.86 -8.59 -1.52
CA GLY A 290 -12.07 -8.16 -2.67
C GLY A 290 -10.61 -8.62 -2.60
N PHE A 291 -9.99 -8.51 -1.42
CA PHE A 291 -8.64 -9.02 -1.20
C PHE A 291 -8.56 -10.54 -1.42
N LEU A 292 -9.44 -11.31 -0.77
CA LEU A 292 -9.41 -12.77 -0.85
C LEU A 292 -9.74 -13.30 -2.25
N ILE A 293 -10.66 -12.64 -2.96
CA ILE A 293 -10.99 -12.95 -4.35
C ILE A 293 -9.77 -12.72 -5.24
N THR A 294 -9.10 -11.56 -5.15
CA THR A 294 -7.91 -11.31 -5.98
C THR A 294 -6.78 -12.27 -5.66
N VAL A 295 -6.48 -12.51 -4.38
CA VAL A 295 -5.42 -13.45 -3.98
C VAL A 295 -5.74 -14.87 -4.44
N GLY A 296 -6.99 -15.32 -4.26
CA GLY A 296 -7.43 -16.62 -4.75
C GLY A 296 -7.29 -16.76 -6.26
N LEU A 297 -7.70 -15.73 -7.01
CA LEU A 297 -7.59 -15.72 -8.46
C LEU A 297 -6.12 -15.66 -8.94
N ALA A 298 -5.27 -14.87 -8.28
CA ALA A 298 -3.85 -14.79 -8.60
C ALA A 298 -3.15 -16.14 -8.43
N LEU A 299 -3.48 -16.87 -7.37
CA LEU A 299 -2.96 -18.21 -7.12
C LEU A 299 -3.50 -19.24 -8.12
N PHE A 300 -4.77 -19.12 -8.52
CA PHE A 300 -5.37 -20.01 -9.51
C PHE A 300 -4.78 -19.81 -10.91
N VAL A 301 -4.56 -18.55 -11.32
CA VAL A 301 -3.98 -18.20 -12.62
C VAL A 301 -2.45 -18.36 -12.63
N GLY A 302 -1.81 -18.35 -11.46
CA GLY A 302 -0.35 -18.43 -11.33
C GLY A 302 0.37 -17.12 -11.70
N VAL A 303 -0.34 -15.99 -11.71
CA VAL A 303 0.19 -14.67 -12.06
C VAL A 303 -0.21 -13.67 -10.99
N GLY A 304 0.69 -12.74 -10.65
CA GLY A 304 0.37 -11.65 -9.73
C GLY A 304 -0.71 -10.74 -10.32
N LEU A 305 -1.80 -10.53 -9.57
CA LEU A 305 -2.92 -9.69 -10.00
C LEU A 305 -3.00 -8.41 -9.17
N PRO A 306 -3.41 -7.28 -9.76
CA PRO A 306 -3.68 -6.04 -9.04
C PRO A 306 -4.87 -6.24 -8.08
N VAL A 307 -4.66 -5.94 -6.80
CA VAL A 307 -5.67 -6.12 -5.73
C VAL A 307 -6.62 -4.94 -5.66
N LEU A 308 -6.12 -3.73 -5.88
CA LEU A 308 -6.89 -2.49 -5.75
C LEU A 308 -8.14 -2.44 -6.65
N PRO A 309 -8.13 -2.94 -7.91
CA PRO A 309 -9.33 -3.01 -8.73
C PRO A 309 -10.50 -3.75 -8.07
N CYS A 310 -10.27 -4.94 -7.51
CA CYS A 310 -11.35 -5.75 -6.95
C CYS A 310 -11.91 -5.11 -5.67
N ILE A 311 -11.04 -4.66 -4.76
CA ILE A 311 -11.48 -4.02 -3.52
C ILE A 311 -12.22 -2.71 -3.80
N SER A 312 -11.76 -1.93 -4.78
CA SER A 312 -12.31 -0.62 -5.13
C SER A 312 -13.69 -0.79 -5.77
N VAL A 313 -13.84 -1.75 -6.69
CA VAL A 313 -15.12 -2.07 -7.33
C VAL A 313 -16.13 -2.55 -6.28
N LEU A 314 -15.75 -3.49 -5.40
CA LEU A 314 -16.67 -4.00 -4.38
C LEU A 314 -17.07 -2.93 -3.36
N PHE A 315 -16.13 -2.08 -2.94
CA PHE A 315 -16.42 -0.95 -2.06
C PHE A 315 -17.38 0.05 -2.71
N VAL A 316 -17.11 0.48 -3.94
CA VAL A 316 -17.96 1.45 -4.65
C VAL A 316 -19.34 0.85 -4.93
N ALA A 317 -19.40 -0.38 -5.44
CA ALA A 317 -20.66 -1.07 -5.73
C ALA A 317 -21.53 -1.25 -4.47
N GLY A 318 -20.94 -1.69 -3.36
CA GLY A 318 -21.64 -1.88 -2.10
C GLY A 318 -22.12 -0.59 -1.42
N ASN A 319 -21.62 0.56 -1.87
CA ASN A 319 -22.00 1.88 -1.36
C ASN A 319 -22.62 2.80 -2.45
N TRP A 320 -22.95 2.26 -3.62
CA TRP A 320 -23.32 3.05 -4.81
C TRP A 320 -24.42 4.09 -4.54
N ARG A 321 -25.46 3.71 -3.79
CA ARG A 321 -26.58 4.59 -3.43
C ARG A 321 -26.16 5.82 -2.60
N GLN A 322 -25.08 5.70 -1.84
CA GLN A 322 -24.60 6.75 -0.94
C GLN A 322 -23.51 7.61 -1.59
N LEU A 323 -22.78 7.08 -2.57
CA LEU A 323 -21.67 7.73 -3.27
C LEU A 323 -22.09 8.50 -4.54
N SER A 324 -23.35 8.88 -4.69
CA SER A 324 -23.86 9.49 -5.93
C SER A 324 -23.11 10.76 -6.31
N LEU A 325 -22.52 10.78 -7.52
CA LEU A 325 -21.86 11.95 -8.09
C LEU A 325 -22.86 12.94 -8.66
N SER A 326 -22.70 14.22 -8.32
CA SER A 326 -23.40 15.32 -8.98
C SER A 326 -23.00 15.39 -10.46
N ARG A 327 -23.78 16.06 -11.31
CA ARG A 327 -23.42 16.22 -12.73
C ARG A 327 -22.14 17.04 -12.90
N GLU A 328 -21.89 17.99 -12.01
CA GLU A 328 -20.70 18.84 -12.00
C GLU A 328 -19.47 18.02 -11.59
N ASP A 329 -19.58 17.23 -10.52
CA ASP A 329 -18.50 16.35 -10.03
C ASP A 329 -18.08 15.37 -11.11
N ARG A 330 -19.02 14.82 -11.89
CA ARG A 330 -18.69 13.90 -12.99
C ARG A 330 -17.74 14.54 -14.00
N ARG A 331 -17.93 15.81 -14.35
CA ARG A 331 -17.04 16.51 -15.29
C ARG A 331 -15.65 16.65 -14.69
N THR A 332 -15.57 17.08 -13.43
CA THR A 332 -14.30 17.22 -12.70
C THR A 332 -13.57 15.88 -12.57
N VAL A 333 -14.28 14.82 -12.19
CA VAL A 333 -13.74 13.45 -12.11
C VAL A 333 -13.22 13.00 -13.48
N LEU A 334 -13.98 13.20 -14.55
CA LEU A 334 -13.54 12.82 -15.90
C LEU A 334 -12.30 13.59 -16.34
N LEU A 335 -12.24 14.90 -16.10
CA LEU A 335 -11.06 15.72 -16.42
C LEU A 335 -9.84 15.28 -15.61
N PHE A 336 -10.02 14.98 -14.33
CA PHE A 336 -8.97 14.49 -13.45
C PHE A 336 -8.44 13.12 -13.91
N LEU A 337 -9.33 12.20 -14.26
CA LEU A 337 -8.96 10.90 -14.81
C LEU A 337 -8.27 11.01 -16.17
N ALA A 338 -8.71 11.94 -17.03
CA ALA A 338 -8.05 12.21 -18.29
C ALA A 338 -6.63 12.75 -18.09
N ALA A 339 -6.44 13.66 -17.13
CA ALA A 339 -5.13 14.18 -16.78
C ALA A 339 -4.18 13.10 -16.23
N ILE A 340 -4.68 12.24 -15.33
CA ILE A 340 -3.90 11.10 -14.80
C ILE A 340 -3.59 10.09 -15.90
N GLY A 341 -4.55 9.77 -16.76
CA GLY A 341 -4.35 8.89 -17.91
C GLY A 341 -3.30 9.45 -18.87
N LEU A 342 -3.34 10.75 -19.16
CA LEU A 342 -2.33 11.44 -19.97
C LEU A 342 -0.96 11.37 -19.30
N ALA A 343 -0.87 11.62 -17.99
CA ALA A 343 0.38 11.51 -17.26
C ALA A 343 0.97 10.09 -17.34
N PHE A 344 0.17 9.04 -17.08
CA PHE A 344 0.62 7.66 -17.22
C PHE A 344 1.05 7.31 -18.63
N TRP A 345 0.34 7.82 -19.65
CA TRP A 345 0.72 7.63 -21.04
C TRP A 345 2.08 8.27 -21.35
N ILE A 346 2.30 9.53 -20.94
CA ILE A 346 3.58 10.24 -21.09
C ILE A 346 4.70 9.46 -20.39
N PHE A 347 4.49 9.05 -19.14
CA PHE A 347 5.49 8.28 -18.39
C PHE A 347 5.82 6.94 -19.05
N SER A 348 4.81 6.25 -19.58
CA SER A 348 5.02 4.98 -20.29
C SER A 348 5.84 5.19 -21.57
N GLN A 349 5.57 6.26 -22.32
CA GLN A 349 6.34 6.60 -23.53
C GLN A 349 7.80 6.94 -23.22
N LEU A 350 8.03 7.73 -22.16
CA LEU A 350 9.38 8.06 -21.70
C LEU A 350 10.14 6.81 -21.23
N ALA A 351 9.48 5.93 -20.47
CA ALA A 351 10.09 4.68 -20.02
C ALA A 351 10.57 3.81 -21.19
N HIS A 352 9.79 3.73 -22.28
CA HIS A 352 10.21 3.00 -23.49
C HIS A 352 11.37 3.65 -24.26
N HIS A 353 11.57 4.96 -24.12
CA HIS A 353 12.68 5.66 -24.80
C HIS A 353 14.00 5.61 -24.02
N PHE A 354 13.95 5.45 -22.70
CA PHE A 354 15.12 5.50 -21.82
C PHE A 354 15.52 4.15 -21.18
N GLY A 355 14.72 3.09 -21.34
CA GLY A 355 15.00 1.75 -20.81
C GLY A 355 15.44 0.77 -21.89
#